data_AF-A0A924RPP7-F1
#
_entry.id   AF-A0A924RPP7-F1
#
_cell.length_a   1.000
_cell.length_b   1.000
_cell.length_c   1.000
_cell.angle_alpha   90.00
_cell.angle_beta   90.00
_cell.angle_gamma   90.00
#
_symmetry.space_group_name_H-M   'P 1'
#
loop_
_entity.id
_entity.type
_entity.pdbx_description
1 polymer ?
#
loop_
_entity_poly.entity_id
_entity_poly.type
_entity_poly.pdbx_seq_one_letter_code
_entity_poly.pdbx_strand_id
1 'polypeptide(L)'
;MTTSLYHPTENAIACENEMRLHNRPLYGANLPSVVLSGDRPCLRLAYGQAVCGDLMLAFKRGEQVLWLHDFDDCYTTFKPNLTSWRLSDSRLEGLEPKLESAALTHRSILFGGLFQETNTFNPQPRMRMFAP
;
A
#
# COMPACT_ATOMS: atom_id res chain seq x y z
N MET A 1 -17.52 22.47 11.77
CA MET A 1 -16.20 22.05 12.27
C MET A 1 -15.59 21.18 11.19
N THR A 2 -14.43 21.55 10.66
CA THR A 2 -13.71 20.75 9.66
C THR A 2 -12.95 19.66 10.39
N THR A 3 -13.40 18.42 10.28
CA THR A 3 -12.68 17.27 10.83
C THR A 3 -11.36 17.11 10.06
N SER A 4 -10.24 17.05 10.77
CA SER A 4 -8.95 16.76 10.15
C SER A 4 -8.95 15.33 9.60
N LEU A 5 -8.63 15.17 8.32
CA LEU A 5 -8.55 13.86 7.66
C LEU A 5 -7.36 13.03 8.15
N TYR A 6 -6.35 13.70 8.70
CA TYR A 6 -5.15 13.09 9.24
C TYR A 6 -5.01 13.39 10.73
N HIS A 7 -4.51 12.43 11.48
CA HIS A 7 -4.25 12.57 12.91
C HIS A 7 -2.84 12.07 13.26
N PRO A 8 -2.17 12.71 14.24
CA PRO A 8 -0.89 12.21 14.73
C PRO A 8 -1.11 10.92 15.53
N THR A 9 -0.15 10.01 15.45
CA THR A 9 0.04 8.91 16.38
C THR A 9 1.36 9.10 17.12
N GLU A 10 1.74 8.18 17.99
CA GLU A 10 3.00 8.26 18.74
C GLU A 10 4.22 8.46 17.83
N ASN A 11 4.26 7.79 16.67
CA ASN A 11 5.44 7.73 15.80
C ASN A 11 5.12 7.94 14.30
N ALA A 12 3.92 8.39 13.95
CA ALA A 12 3.50 8.55 12.56
C ALA A 12 2.36 9.57 12.41
N ILE A 13 1.98 9.86 11.17
CA ILE A 13 0.69 10.46 10.83
C ILE A 13 -0.20 9.35 10.29
N ALA A 14 -1.48 9.31 10.65
CA ALA A 14 -2.40 8.29 10.20
C ALA A 14 -3.69 8.87 9.61
N CYS A 15 -4.36 8.05 8.82
CA CYS A 15 -5.73 8.25 8.35
C CYS A 15 -6.44 6.91 8.20
N GLU A 16 -7.77 6.96 8.13
CA GLU A 16 -8.61 5.79 7.96
C GLU A 16 -9.58 6.05 6.81
N ASN A 17 -9.65 5.10 5.88
CA ASN A 17 -10.59 5.08 4.75
C ASN A 17 -10.55 6.28 3.80
N GLU A 18 -9.50 7.10 3.85
CA GLU A 18 -9.23 8.14 2.88
C GLU A 18 -8.90 7.55 1.50
N MET A 19 -9.15 8.31 0.43
CA MET A 19 -9.13 7.82 -0.96
C MET A 19 -8.04 8.45 -1.83
N ARG A 20 -7.16 9.29 -1.27
CA ARG A 20 -6.14 9.95 -2.10
C ARG A 20 -5.06 8.96 -2.49
N LEU A 21 -4.87 8.82 -3.80
CA LEU A 21 -3.74 8.10 -4.37
C LEU A 21 -2.59 9.06 -4.62
N HIS A 22 -1.36 8.57 -4.54
CA HIS A 22 -0.15 9.30 -4.97
C HIS A 22 0.07 10.66 -4.26
N ASN A 23 -0.51 10.87 -3.07
CA ASN A 23 -0.43 12.10 -2.28
C ASN A 23 0.73 12.10 -1.28
N ARG A 24 1.58 11.06 -1.29
CA ARG A 24 2.65 10.85 -0.31
C ARG A 24 3.94 10.45 -1.01
N PRO A 25 4.85 11.42 -1.28
CA PRO A 25 6.11 11.10 -1.91
C PRO A 25 7.07 10.42 -0.92
N LEU A 26 7.63 9.29 -1.33
CA LEU A 26 8.76 8.61 -0.71
C LEU A 26 9.98 8.80 -1.61
N TYR A 27 10.88 9.69 -1.21
CA TYR A 27 12.07 10.03 -1.97
C TYR A 27 13.17 8.99 -1.79
N GLY A 28 13.75 8.53 -2.90
CA GLY A 28 14.94 7.68 -2.88
C GLY A 28 16.14 8.43 -2.32
N ALA A 29 16.88 7.82 -1.39
CA ALA A 29 18.05 8.48 -0.84
C ALA A 29 19.16 8.55 -1.90
N ASN A 30 19.63 9.75 -2.22
CA ASN A 30 20.70 10.01 -3.18
C ASN A 30 20.44 9.46 -4.60
N LEU A 31 19.18 9.24 -4.96
CA LEU A 31 18.76 8.80 -6.28
C LEU A 31 17.68 9.74 -6.80
N PRO A 32 17.62 10.02 -8.11
CA PRO A 32 16.53 10.78 -8.68
C PRO A 32 15.29 9.88 -8.81
N SER A 33 14.88 9.17 -7.75
CA SER A 33 13.72 8.29 -7.76
C SER A 33 12.72 8.73 -6.70
N VAL A 34 11.44 8.65 -7.02
CA VAL A 34 10.36 8.87 -6.06
C VAL A 34 9.28 7.82 -6.27
N VAL A 35 8.77 7.31 -5.16
CA VAL A 35 7.55 6.50 -5.13
C VAL A 35 6.46 7.39 -4.56
N LEU A 36 5.42 7.68 -5.33
CA LEU A 36 4.24 8.37 -4.81
C LEU A 36 3.29 7.29 -4.27
N SER A 37 3.29 7.11 -2.96
CA SER A 37 2.29 6.32 -2.26
C SER A 37 1.05 7.17 -1.99
N GLY A 38 0.05 6.61 -1.32
CA GLY A 38 -1.05 7.40 -0.81
C GLY A 38 -1.82 6.77 0.31
N ASP A 39 -3.02 7.27 0.53
CA ASP A 39 -3.94 6.81 1.56
C ASP A 39 -4.41 5.36 1.27
N ARG A 40 -4.31 4.91 0.02
CA ARG A 40 -4.57 3.53 -0.44
C ARG A 40 -3.34 2.94 -1.16
N PRO A 41 -3.19 1.60 -1.21
CA PRO A 41 -2.06 0.92 -1.85
C PRO A 41 -2.12 0.95 -3.38
N CYS A 42 -1.79 2.11 -3.95
CA CYS A 42 -1.47 2.30 -5.36
C CYS A 42 -0.23 3.20 -5.43
N LEU A 43 0.79 2.73 -6.15
CA LEU A 43 2.11 3.35 -6.10
C LEU A 43 2.52 3.85 -7.47
N ARG A 44 2.73 5.15 -7.60
CA ARG A 44 3.33 5.70 -8.81
C ARG A 44 4.84 5.73 -8.70
N LEU A 45 5.51 5.10 -9.64
CA LEU A 45 6.95 5.07 -9.74
C LEU A 45 7.41 6.19 -10.66
N ALA A 46 8.40 6.98 -10.24
CA ALA A 46 9.02 7.98 -11.09
C ALA A 46 10.55 8.02 -10.90
N TYR A 47 11.25 8.32 -11.99
CA TYR A 47 12.70 8.44 -12.05
C TYR A 47 13.10 9.65 -12.91
N GLY A 48 13.92 10.54 -12.35
CA GLY A 48 14.26 11.83 -12.93
C GLY A 48 13.01 12.67 -13.11
N GLN A 49 12.70 13.01 -14.36
CA GLN A 49 11.50 13.76 -14.75
C GLN A 49 10.42 12.87 -15.38
N ALA A 50 10.62 11.54 -15.38
CA ALA A 50 9.72 10.60 -16.03
C ALA A 50 8.89 9.82 -15.00
N VAL A 51 7.60 9.67 -15.29
CA VAL A 51 6.73 8.70 -14.62
C VAL A 51 6.96 7.33 -15.29
N CYS A 52 7.33 6.34 -14.50
CA CYS A 52 7.65 4.98 -14.95
C CYS A 52 6.43 4.04 -14.97
N GLY A 53 5.30 4.47 -14.39
CA GLY A 53 4.06 3.71 -14.31
C GLY A 53 3.57 3.54 -12.87
N ASP A 54 2.47 2.82 -12.72
CA ASP A 54 1.82 2.56 -11.44
C ASP A 54 1.96 1.06 -11.08
N LEU A 55 2.36 0.76 -9.85
CA LEU A 55 2.37 -0.58 -9.27
C LEU A 55 1.08 -0.77 -8.47
N MET A 56 0.26 -1.72 -8.92
CA MET A 56 -1.02 -2.07 -8.33
C MET A 56 -1.02 -3.55 -7.95
N LEU A 57 -1.61 -3.86 -6.81
CA LEU A 57 -1.69 -5.22 -6.28
C LEU A 57 -3.15 -5.64 -6.14
N ALA A 58 -3.43 -6.90 -6.46
CA ALA A 58 -4.73 -7.51 -6.29
C ALA A 58 -4.60 -8.83 -5.53
N PHE A 59 -5.62 -9.14 -4.74
CA PHE A 59 -5.81 -10.45 -4.14
C PHE A 59 -6.74 -11.29 -5.02
N LYS A 60 -6.39 -12.56 -5.22
CA LYS A 60 -7.21 -13.51 -5.98
C LYS A 60 -7.60 -14.71 -5.12
N ARG A 61 -8.90 -15.00 -5.02
CA ARG A 61 -9.48 -16.19 -4.36
C ARG A 61 -10.53 -16.82 -5.26
N GLY A 62 -10.25 -18.02 -5.77
CA GLY A 62 -11.08 -18.64 -6.80
C GLY A 62 -11.15 -17.75 -8.05
N GLU A 63 -12.36 -17.43 -8.50
CA GLU A 63 -12.61 -16.52 -9.63
C GLU A 63 -12.66 -15.03 -9.24
N GLN A 64 -12.65 -14.73 -7.94
CA GLN A 64 -12.69 -13.36 -7.46
C GLN A 64 -11.29 -12.73 -7.50
N VAL A 65 -11.20 -11.52 -8.06
CA VAL A 65 -10.00 -10.67 -8.04
C VAL A 65 -10.39 -9.31 -7.48
N LEU A 66 -9.77 -8.91 -6.37
CA LEU A 66 -10.01 -7.62 -5.72
C LEU A 66 -8.72 -6.81 -5.67
N TRP A 67 -8.78 -5.58 -6.15
CA TRP A 67 -7.66 -4.66 -6.04
C TRP A 67 -7.51 -4.17 -4.61
N LEU A 68 -6.29 -4.16 -4.09
CA LEU A 68 -6.04 -3.78 -2.69
C LEU A 68 -6.38 -2.32 -2.39
N HIS A 69 -6.36 -1.43 -3.40
CA HIS A 69 -6.77 -0.03 -3.23
C HIS A 69 -8.30 0.17 -3.22
N ASP A 70 -9.06 -0.87 -3.59
CA ASP A 70 -10.53 -0.90 -3.58
C ASP A 70 -11.09 -1.68 -2.38
N PHE A 71 -10.27 -2.01 -1.39
CA PHE A 71 -10.72 -2.68 -0.17
C PHE A 71 -11.64 -1.77 0.64
N ASP A 72 -12.65 -2.34 1.29
CA ASP A 72 -13.64 -1.58 2.07
C ASP A 72 -12.95 -0.72 3.14
N ASP A 73 -12.02 -1.34 3.88
CA ASP A 73 -11.31 -0.70 4.99
C ASP A 73 -9.80 -0.62 4.75
N CYS A 74 -9.24 0.54 5.11
CA CYS A 74 -7.83 0.85 5.00
C CYS A 74 -7.41 1.80 6.12
N TYR A 75 -6.54 1.31 6.99
CA TYR A 75 -5.82 2.13 7.95
C TYR A 75 -4.40 2.37 7.45
N THR A 76 -4.03 3.64 7.31
CA THR A 76 -2.75 4.03 6.70
C THR A 76 -1.93 4.83 7.67
N THR A 77 -0.63 4.53 7.71
CA THR A 77 0.34 5.29 8.51
C THR A 77 1.50 5.77 7.65
N PHE A 78 1.95 6.98 7.94
CA PHE A 78 3.02 7.66 7.24
C PHE A 78 4.15 7.98 8.21
N LYS A 79 5.34 7.47 7.89
CA LYS A 79 6.63 7.87 8.47
C LYS A 79 7.48 8.50 7.35
N PRO A 80 8.58 9.22 7.67
CA PRO A 80 9.35 9.97 6.68
C PRO A 80 9.79 9.19 5.43
N ASN A 81 10.00 7.88 5.53
CA ASN A 81 10.45 7.02 4.43
C ASN A 81 9.63 5.73 4.28
N LEU A 82 8.45 5.65 4.92
CA LEU A 82 7.62 4.45 4.96
C LEU A 82 6.15 4.83 4.92
N THR A 83 5.40 4.18 4.04
CA THR A 83 3.93 4.13 4.11
C THR A 83 3.51 2.70 4.38
N SER A 84 2.70 2.49 5.41
CA SER A 84 2.15 1.19 5.76
C SER A 84 0.62 1.22 5.69
N TRP A 85 0.04 0.17 5.12
CA TRP A 85 -1.40 -0.03 5.02
C TRP A 85 -1.79 -1.32 5.75
N ARG A 86 -2.86 -1.26 6.54
CA ARG A 86 -3.60 -2.43 7.02
C ARG A 86 -4.97 -2.41 6.37
N LEU A 87 -5.33 -3.51 5.73
CA LEU A 87 -6.53 -3.61 4.91
C LEU A 87 -7.47 -4.69 5.43
N SER A 88 -8.76 -4.52 5.16
CA SER A 88 -9.76 -5.58 5.25
C SER A 88 -10.86 -5.37 4.21
N ASP A 89 -11.52 -6.44 3.82
CA ASP A 89 -12.60 -6.40 2.83
C ASP A 89 -13.69 -7.40 3.22
N SER A 90 -14.95 -6.95 3.24
CA SER A 90 -16.09 -7.77 3.62
C SER A 90 -16.29 -8.98 2.70
N ARG A 91 -15.83 -8.90 1.45
CA ARG A 91 -15.88 -9.99 0.47
C ARG A 91 -14.82 -11.06 0.73
N LEU A 92 -13.84 -10.78 1.59
CA LEU A 92 -12.72 -11.67 1.94
C LEU A 92 -12.60 -11.82 3.46
N GLU A 93 -13.67 -12.30 4.10
CA GLU A 93 -13.70 -12.51 5.56
C GLU A 93 -12.45 -13.26 6.07
N GLY A 94 -11.86 -12.73 7.15
CA GLY A 94 -10.67 -13.30 7.80
C GLY A 94 -9.32 -12.97 7.15
N LEU A 95 -9.29 -12.21 6.03
CA LEU A 95 -8.06 -11.74 5.42
C LEU A 95 -7.71 -10.31 5.88
N GLU A 96 -6.53 -10.15 6.47
CA GLU A 96 -5.98 -8.83 6.84
C GLU A 96 -4.61 -8.58 6.20
N PRO A 97 -4.56 -8.10 4.95
CA PRO A 97 -3.29 -7.76 4.32
C PRO A 97 -2.61 -6.59 5.02
N LYS A 98 -1.32 -6.74 5.29
CA LYS A 98 -0.44 -5.65 5.71
C LYS A 98 0.59 -5.40 4.63
N LEU A 99 0.62 -4.17 4.12
CA LEU A 99 1.54 -3.76 3.06
C LEU A 99 2.40 -2.60 3.52
N GLU A 100 3.65 -2.61 3.08
CA GLU A 100 4.58 -1.54 3.33
C GLU A 100 5.29 -1.14 2.04
N SER A 101 5.45 0.17 1.86
CA SER A 101 6.30 0.75 0.83
C SER A 101 7.35 1.62 1.49
N ALA A 102 8.61 1.36 1.17
CA ALA A 102 9.74 2.12 1.68
C ALA A 102 10.70 2.50 0.56
N ALA A 103 11.17 3.75 0.59
CA ALA A 103 12.30 4.16 -0.23
C ALA A 103 13.59 3.77 0.51
N LEU A 104 14.34 2.79 -0.02
CA LEU A 104 15.58 2.34 0.59
C LEU A 104 16.79 3.16 0.13
N THR A 105 17.85 3.12 0.94
CA THR A 105 19.10 3.84 0.74
C THR A 105 20.02 3.24 -0.34
N HIS A 106 19.69 2.07 -0.89
CA HIS A 106 20.50 1.39 -1.91
C HIS A 106 19.64 0.76 -3.01
N ARG A 107 19.56 1.36 -4.21
CA ARG A 107 19.01 0.81 -5.48
C ARG A 107 17.83 -0.19 -5.40
N SER A 108 16.98 -0.07 -4.38
CA SER A 108 15.91 -1.03 -4.14
C SER A 108 14.73 -0.34 -3.49
N ILE A 109 13.55 -0.79 -3.87
CA ILE A 109 12.30 -0.46 -3.19
C ILE A 109 11.86 -1.79 -2.58
N LEU A 110 11.71 -1.84 -1.26
CA LEU A 110 11.17 -3.04 -0.61
C LEU A 110 9.65 -2.96 -0.62
N PHE A 111 9.05 -3.98 -1.22
CA PHE A 111 7.64 -4.28 -1.07
C PHE A 111 7.51 -5.55 -0.23
N GLY A 112 7.00 -5.38 0.99
CA GLY A 112 6.70 -6.48 1.89
C GLY A 112 5.19 -6.60 2.06
N GLY A 113 4.65 -7.81 1.89
CA GLY A 113 3.27 -8.13 2.20
C GLY A 113 3.23 -9.30 3.19
N LEU A 114 2.61 -9.12 4.35
CA LEU A 114 2.25 -10.23 5.23
C LEU A 114 0.74 -10.48 5.06
N PHE A 115 0.40 -11.68 4.61
CA PHE A 115 -0.97 -12.16 4.55
C PHE A 115 -1.15 -13.15 5.70
N GLN A 116 -1.94 -12.77 6.71
CA GLN A 116 -2.30 -13.66 7.79
C GLN A 116 -3.76 -14.06 7.59
N GLU A 117 -4.00 -15.33 7.26
CA GLU A 117 -5.35 -15.92 7.30
C GLU A 117 -5.60 -16.47 8.70
N THR A 118 -6.66 -16.01 9.36
CA THR A 118 -7.01 -16.43 10.72
C THR A 118 -7.74 -17.78 10.79
N ASN A 119 -8.07 -18.37 9.63
CA ASN A 119 -8.68 -19.69 9.53
C ASN A 119 -7.77 -20.68 8.81
N THR A 120 -7.56 -21.84 9.43
CA THR A 120 -6.81 -22.98 8.89
C THR A 120 -7.51 -23.55 7.65
N PHE A 121 -7.31 -22.94 6.49
CA PHE A 121 -7.45 -23.64 5.22
C PHE A 121 -6.51 -23.02 4.20
N ASN A 122 -5.35 -23.65 4.05
CA ASN A 122 -4.31 -23.33 3.08
C ASN A 122 -4.84 -23.51 1.65
N PRO A 123 -4.89 -22.43 0.86
CA PRO A 123 -4.27 -22.50 -0.45
C PRO A 123 -3.30 -21.33 -0.60
N GLN A 124 -2.00 -21.63 -0.47
CA GLN A 124 -0.85 -20.89 -1.00
C GLN A 124 -1.24 -19.57 -1.68
N PRO A 125 -1.08 -18.40 -1.03
CA PRO A 125 -1.42 -17.12 -1.64
C PRO A 125 -0.55 -16.92 -2.88
N ARG A 126 -1.14 -17.04 -4.07
CA ARG A 126 -0.44 -16.78 -5.33
C ARG A 126 -0.51 -15.28 -5.62
N MET A 127 0.51 -14.56 -5.20
CA MET A 127 0.73 -13.17 -5.63
C MET A 127 0.93 -13.13 -7.15
N ARG A 128 0.05 -12.44 -7.87
CA ARG A 128 0.25 -12.14 -9.29
C ARG A 128 0.55 -10.65 -9.42
N MET A 129 1.75 -10.35 -9.91
CA MET A 129 2.09 -8.99 -10.35
C MET A 129 1.54 -8.81 -11.76
N PHE A 130 0.70 -7.80 -11.95
CA PHE A 130 0.30 -7.35 -13.28
C PHE A 130 1.13 -6.11 -13.59
N ALA A 131 1.95 -6.18 -14.64
CA ALA A 131 2.52 -5.00 -15.28
C ALA A 131 1.62 -4.64 -16.48
N PRO A 132 1.42 -3.34 -16.77
CA PRO A 132 0.76 -2.92 -18.01
C PRO A 132 1.53 -3.37 -19.26
#